data_AF-A0A1I0R1M0-F1
#
_entry.id   AF-A0A1I0R1M0-F1
#
_cell.length_a   1.000
_cell.length_b   1.000
_cell.length_c   1.000
_cell.angle_alpha   90.00
_cell.angle_beta   90.00
_cell.angle_gamma   90.00
#
_symmetry.space_group_name_H-M   'P 1'
#
loop_
_entity.id
_entity.type
_entity.pdbx_description
1 polymer ?
#
loop_
_entity_poly.entity_id
_entity_poly.type
_entity_poly.pdbx_seq_one_letter_code
_entity_poly.pdbx_strand_id
1 'polypeptide(L)'
;MKKNQQNLLQRLGGKISEERFQNHNSKYIFSEKYEVDKKEFLKKLAINETIKKSKRRKMLVAAACAVIILVPCSALAANKVMSTFKVNKEQTDPYAYQIIFEEETAATETTVTEVATKSELYHSFVKLQYGYMPEGFTHPGIDQNKFAANGDIYSYQNITVRIDTIVAEEPLSFLDVVETKDLIIGDNKATLLYKNHTDQTSYSKILLVYYNEYGYYVEMFAQTAVPDNELLKIAENITLASCSKEDTDVPNYRFDPALNKAIQDHKAEMAKQPQTSASPVISTTVDTSQFLSVGKSFLGLTYSNPYKSNSPNLTYTVENVEIKDSIAGLNTSGFSYNYKDIKQLVDADGNLKTYVQNEVAKGDGKTSIDTVAGQTSSNLKLVYVTMKLKNTTDNLVSAANIIPEMCCLTNTDGSLELPTVYTTNAINSAGGSVYCDHPSRFDENPLDTSAPPIYLQQTYNILPNEEFEYHIAYIVDASKMNNMVLFFNPQQNTISTTSNLQTIIKLY
;
A
#
# COMPACT_ATOMS: atom_id res chain seq x y z
N MET A 1 22.51 -7.27 -7.72
CA MET A 1 22.41 -7.06 -6.25
C MET A 1 21.46 -8.01 -5.51
N LYS A 2 20.23 -8.29 -5.98
CA LYS A 2 19.24 -9.09 -5.21
C LYS A 2 19.63 -10.55 -4.88
N LYS A 3 20.41 -11.23 -5.74
CA LYS A 3 20.78 -12.65 -5.57
C LYS A 3 21.83 -12.90 -4.47
N ASN A 4 22.60 -11.88 -4.07
CA ASN A 4 23.61 -12.00 -3.01
C ASN A 4 23.04 -11.73 -1.62
N GLN A 5 21.99 -10.89 -1.50
CA GLN A 5 21.34 -10.62 -0.21
C GLN A 5 20.48 -11.81 0.27
N GLN A 6 19.80 -12.53 -0.64
CA GLN A 6 19.03 -13.73 -0.28
C GLN A 6 19.92 -14.90 0.17
N ASN A 7 21.05 -15.13 -0.52
CA ASN A 7 22.04 -16.16 -0.12
C ASN A 7 22.69 -15.86 1.24
N LEU A 8 22.77 -14.58 1.63
CA LEU A 8 23.35 -14.14 2.89
C LEU A 8 22.42 -14.40 4.09
N LEU A 9 21.14 -14.04 3.96
CA LEU A 9 20.11 -14.29 4.99
C LEU A 9 19.91 -15.79 5.23
N GLN A 10 19.96 -16.62 4.18
CA GLN A 10 19.89 -18.07 4.30
C GLN A 10 21.09 -18.68 5.05
N ARG A 11 22.31 -18.20 4.80
CA ARG A 11 23.52 -18.68 5.50
C ARG A 11 23.56 -18.28 6.98
N LEU A 12 23.04 -17.10 7.33
CA LEU A 12 22.92 -16.65 8.71
C LEU A 12 21.83 -17.42 9.47
N GLY A 13 20.67 -17.65 8.86
CA GLY A 13 19.59 -18.46 9.44
C GLY A 13 19.98 -19.92 9.69
N GLY A 14 20.81 -20.51 8.81
CA GLY A 14 21.34 -21.87 8.97
C GLY A 14 22.26 -22.01 10.19
N LYS A 15 23.20 -21.08 10.38
CA LYS A 15 24.14 -21.12 11.52
C LYS A 15 23.46 -20.94 12.87
N ILE A 16 22.45 -20.06 12.97
CA ILE A 16 21.69 -19.81 14.20
C ILE A 16 20.83 -21.03 14.59
N SER A 17 20.31 -21.75 13.59
CA SER A 17 19.51 -22.95 13.82
C SER A 17 20.35 -24.14 14.28
N GLU A 18 21.55 -24.32 13.71
CA GLU A 18 22.49 -25.38 14.13
C GLU A 18 23.05 -25.13 15.55
N GLU A 19 23.39 -23.88 15.91
CA GLU A 19 23.82 -23.53 17.28
C GLU A 19 22.73 -23.76 18.34
N ARG A 20 21.46 -23.53 17.99
CA ARG A 20 20.33 -23.81 18.90
C ARG A 20 20.03 -25.30 19.02
N PHE A 21 20.20 -26.07 17.95
CA PHE A 21 19.90 -27.50 17.95
C PHE A 21 20.94 -28.33 18.71
N GLN A 22 22.21 -27.90 18.69
CA GLN A 22 23.30 -28.59 19.41
C GLN A 22 23.27 -28.37 20.94
N ASN A 23 22.50 -27.40 21.43
CA ASN A 23 22.51 -26.96 22.85
C ASN A 23 21.30 -27.43 23.69
N HIS A 24 20.45 -28.34 23.22
CA HIS A 24 19.29 -28.81 24.00
C HIS A 24 19.19 -30.34 24.10
N ASN A 25 19.78 -30.88 25.17
CA ASN A 25 19.52 -32.23 25.66
C ASN A 25 18.98 -32.17 27.10
N SER A 26 17.82 -31.52 27.30
CA SER A 26 17.09 -31.63 28.57
C SER A 26 15.61 -31.93 28.32
N LYS A 27 15.10 -32.97 28.99
CA LYS A 27 13.67 -33.29 29.04
C LYS A 27 12.95 -32.13 29.71
N TYR A 28 12.04 -31.49 28.99
CA TYR A 28 11.22 -30.41 29.52
C TYR A 28 10.25 -30.96 30.58
N ILE A 29 10.33 -30.44 31.80
CA ILE A 29 9.39 -30.74 32.89
C ILE A 29 8.46 -29.53 33.01
N PHE A 30 7.16 -29.73 32.82
CA PHE A 30 6.18 -28.65 32.93
C PHE A 30 6.05 -28.16 34.38
N SER A 31 5.68 -26.89 34.54
CA SER A 31 5.47 -26.30 35.87
C SER A 31 4.29 -26.98 36.58
N GLU A 32 4.39 -27.09 37.90
CA GLU A 32 3.34 -27.71 38.73
C GLU A 32 1.99 -26.99 38.56
N LYS A 33 2.03 -25.67 38.35
CA LYS A 33 0.87 -24.85 38.01
C LYS A 33 0.21 -25.28 36.70
N TYR A 34 0.97 -25.59 35.66
CA TYR A 34 0.43 -26.05 34.38
C TYR A 34 -0.30 -27.40 34.52
N GLU A 35 0.26 -28.34 35.28
CA GLU A 35 -0.39 -29.65 35.50
C GLU A 35 -1.68 -29.53 36.34
N VAL A 36 -1.73 -28.58 37.28
CA VAL A 36 -2.93 -28.26 38.05
C VAL A 36 -4.01 -27.63 37.17
N ASP A 37 -3.65 -26.61 36.39
CA ASP A 37 -4.58 -25.89 35.49
C ASP A 37 -5.14 -26.84 34.41
N LYS A 38 -4.32 -27.76 33.90
CA LYS A 38 -4.74 -28.80 32.95
C LYS A 38 -5.74 -29.79 33.55
N LYS A 39 -5.51 -30.24 34.80
CA LYS A 39 -6.47 -31.12 35.50
C LYS A 39 -7.81 -30.42 35.77
N GLU A 40 -7.77 -29.13 36.10
CA GLU A 40 -8.99 -28.35 36.35
C GLU A 40 -9.77 -28.11 35.05
N PHE A 41 -9.07 -27.83 33.95
CA PHE A 41 -9.66 -27.68 32.62
C PHE A 41 -10.35 -28.96 32.14
N LEU A 42 -9.71 -30.13 32.31
CA LEU A 42 -10.30 -31.43 31.95
C LEU A 42 -11.52 -31.77 32.80
N LYS A 43 -11.56 -31.35 34.07
CA LYS A 43 -12.76 -31.46 34.93
C LYS A 43 -13.92 -30.59 34.43
N LYS A 44 -13.64 -29.39 33.93
CA LYS A 44 -14.66 -28.46 33.39
C LYS A 44 -15.28 -28.99 32.09
N LEU A 45 -14.51 -29.69 31.27
CA LEU A 45 -15.00 -30.31 30.04
C LEU A 45 -15.93 -31.52 30.29
N ALA A 46 -15.77 -32.23 31.40
CA ALA A 46 -16.57 -33.40 31.73
C ALA A 46 -18.01 -33.09 32.26
N ILE A 47 -18.34 -31.81 32.51
CA ILE A 47 -19.60 -31.42 33.21
C ILE A 47 -20.73 -31.01 32.25
N ASN A 48 -20.51 -30.94 30.93
CA ASN A 48 -21.51 -30.39 29.98
C ASN A 48 -22.25 -31.42 29.10
N GLU A 49 -22.77 -32.49 29.70
CA GLU A 49 -23.84 -33.30 29.07
C GLU A 49 -25.10 -33.29 29.93
N THR A 50 -25.86 -32.20 29.98
CA THR A 50 -27.34 -32.22 30.08
C THR A 50 -27.97 -30.81 30.09
N ILE A 51 -29.19 -30.71 29.53
CA ILE A 51 -30.22 -29.61 29.62
C ILE A 51 -30.11 -28.50 28.56
N LYS A 52 -31.14 -28.03 27.83
CA LYS A 52 -32.43 -28.51 27.25
C LYS A 52 -32.95 -27.34 26.38
N LYS A 53 -33.60 -27.63 25.24
CA LYS A 53 -34.25 -26.69 24.30
C LYS A 53 -35.44 -25.92 24.93
N SER A 54 -35.64 -24.64 24.55
CA SER A 54 -36.96 -23.96 24.55
C SER A 54 -36.99 -22.72 23.61
N LYS A 55 -38.18 -22.40 23.08
CA LYS A 55 -38.50 -21.58 21.89
C LYS A 55 -38.87 -20.10 22.18
N ARG A 56 -38.51 -19.23 21.21
CA ARG A 56 -39.18 -18.01 20.65
C ARG A 56 -39.69 -16.87 21.58
N ARG A 57 -39.24 -15.63 21.30
CA ARG A 57 -40.05 -14.46 20.84
C ARG A 57 -39.16 -13.25 20.45
N LYS A 58 -39.78 -12.31 19.75
CA LYS A 58 -39.27 -11.33 18.77
C LYS A 58 -38.61 -10.06 19.35
N MET A 59 -37.78 -9.43 18.51
CA MET A 59 -37.45 -7.99 18.37
C MET A 59 -36.79 -7.24 19.54
N LEU A 60 -35.53 -6.84 19.33
CA LEU A 60 -35.05 -5.46 19.52
C LEU A 60 -33.61 -5.33 18.94
N VAL A 61 -33.45 -4.37 18.03
CA VAL A 61 -32.14 -3.84 17.60
C VAL A 61 -31.61 -3.02 18.78
N ALA A 62 -30.49 -3.46 19.37
CA ALA A 62 -29.66 -2.64 20.25
C ALA A 62 -28.29 -3.32 20.42
N ALA A 63 -27.24 -2.57 20.11
CA ALA A 63 -25.86 -2.68 20.59
C ALA A 63 -25.31 -4.10 20.88
N ALA A 64 -24.59 -4.67 19.92
CA ALA A 64 -23.59 -5.67 20.23
C ALA A 64 -22.33 -4.94 20.71
N CYS A 65 -22.30 -4.63 22.01
CA CYS A 65 -21.12 -4.21 22.73
C CYS A 65 -19.99 -5.20 22.47
N ALA A 66 -18.84 -4.67 22.04
CA ALA A 66 -17.57 -5.36 22.05
C ALA A 66 -17.37 -6.00 23.44
N VAL A 67 -17.04 -7.28 23.44
CA VAL A 67 -16.59 -8.00 24.64
C VAL A 67 -15.27 -7.37 25.05
N ILE A 68 -15.34 -6.40 25.97
CA ILE A 68 -14.20 -5.87 26.70
C ILE A 68 -13.77 -7.00 27.63
N ILE A 69 -12.69 -7.70 27.28
CA ILE A 69 -11.96 -8.51 28.24
C ILE A 69 -11.35 -7.52 29.23
N LEU A 70 -12.03 -7.37 30.37
CA LEU A 70 -11.53 -6.68 31.56
C LEU A 70 -10.27 -7.39 32.06
N VAL A 71 -9.11 -6.98 31.53
CA VAL A 71 -7.87 -7.03 32.31
C VAL A 71 -7.98 -5.87 33.31
N PRO A 72 -7.81 -6.09 34.62
CA PRO A 72 -7.96 -5.01 35.59
C PRO A 72 -6.93 -3.92 35.30
N CYS A 73 -7.40 -2.77 34.81
CA CYS A 73 -6.65 -1.53 34.80
C CYS A 73 -6.42 -1.12 36.26
N SER A 74 -5.28 -1.50 36.83
CA SER A 74 -4.76 -0.77 37.97
C SER A 74 -4.42 0.64 37.46
N ALA A 75 -5.26 1.61 37.79
CA ALA A 75 -4.91 3.02 37.69
C ALA A 75 -3.68 3.24 38.58
N LEU A 76 -2.51 3.30 37.97
CA LEU A 76 -1.32 3.78 38.65
C LEU A 76 -1.51 5.29 38.85
N ALA A 77 -1.62 5.69 40.11
CA ALA A 77 -1.64 7.09 40.48
C ALA A 77 -0.33 7.74 39.99
N ALA A 78 -0.45 8.63 39.00
CA ALA A 78 0.67 9.37 38.45
C ALA A 78 1.23 10.33 39.52
N ASN A 79 2.38 9.99 40.09
CA ASN A 79 3.27 11.00 40.63
C ASN A 79 3.85 11.75 39.41
N LYS A 80 3.45 13.01 39.29
CA LYS A 80 3.72 13.91 38.18
C LYS A 80 5.23 14.18 38.08
N VAL A 81 5.95 13.37 37.30
CA VAL A 81 7.26 13.71 36.75
C VAL A 81 7.14 13.62 35.23
N MET A 82 6.88 14.75 34.57
CA MET A 82 6.91 14.93 33.11
C MET A 82 7.95 16.04 32.84
N SER A 83 8.92 15.95 31.93
CA SER A 83 9.07 15.18 30.69
C SER A 83 10.46 14.53 30.58
N THR A 84 10.60 13.46 29.80
CA THR A 84 11.90 12.87 29.44
C THR A 84 12.54 13.55 28.24
N PHE A 85 11.73 14.11 27.34
CA PHE A 85 12.20 14.75 26.10
C PHE A 85 11.63 16.14 25.91
N LYS A 86 12.52 17.08 25.59
CA LYS A 86 12.20 18.37 24.99
C LYS A 86 12.10 18.18 23.47
N VAL A 87 10.99 18.62 22.88
CA VAL A 87 10.81 18.60 21.43
C VAL A 87 11.23 19.95 20.86
N ASN A 88 12.27 19.94 20.04
CA ASN A 88 12.72 21.11 19.30
C ASN A 88 12.33 20.96 17.82
N LYS A 89 11.83 22.05 17.24
CA LYS A 89 11.46 22.13 15.83
C LYS A 89 12.29 23.24 15.18
N GLU A 90 13.01 22.89 14.13
CA GLU A 90 13.88 23.81 13.39
C GLU A 90 13.47 23.84 11.92
N GLN A 91 13.33 25.03 11.36
CA GLN A 91 13.19 25.21 9.92
C GLN A 91 14.59 25.28 9.30
N THR A 92 15.03 24.22 8.63
CA THR A 92 16.40 24.11 8.09
C THR A 92 16.54 24.78 6.72
N ASP A 93 15.45 24.84 5.95
CA ASP A 93 15.33 25.54 4.67
C ASP A 93 13.92 26.14 4.56
N PRO A 94 13.62 27.04 3.61
CA PRO A 94 12.29 27.65 3.49
C PRO A 94 11.10 26.67 3.50
N TYR A 95 11.29 25.44 3.00
CA TYR A 95 10.27 24.39 2.97
C TYR A 95 10.71 23.08 3.64
N ALA A 96 11.81 23.08 4.41
CA ALA A 96 12.29 21.91 5.14
C ALA A 96 12.32 22.15 6.65
N TYR A 97 11.85 21.15 7.39
CA TYR A 97 11.78 21.18 8.85
C TYR A 97 12.40 19.93 9.45
N GLN A 98 13.04 20.09 10.60
CA GLN A 98 13.47 19.01 11.46
C GLN A 98 12.78 19.07 12.81
N ILE A 99 12.42 17.89 13.34
CA ILE A 99 11.92 17.72 14.70
C ILE A 99 12.90 16.82 15.44
N ILE A 100 13.49 17.34 16.51
CA ILE A 100 14.51 16.68 17.31
C ILE A 100 13.98 16.52 18.73
N PHE A 101 14.19 15.33 19.29
CA PHE A 101 13.88 15.02 20.68
C PHE A 101 15.17 15.07 21.48
N GLU A 102 15.31 16.04 22.38
CA GLU A 102 16.47 16.18 23.27
C GLU A 102 16.11 15.64 24.65
N GLU A 103 17.00 14.87 25.27
CA GLU A 103 16.80 14.47 26.67
C GLU A 103 16.88 15.70 27.59
N GLU A 104 15.86 15.91 28.42
CA GLU A 104 15.92 16.98 29.43
C GLU A 104 16.95 16.61 30.51
N THR A 105 18.11 17.26 30.47
CA THR A 105 19.07 17.19 31.58
C THR A 105 18.62 18.15 32.68
N ALA A 106 18.51 17.65 33.92
CA ALA A 106 18.15 18.47 35.06
C ALA A 106 19.11 19.66 35.16
N ALA A 107 18.55 20.87 35.04
CA ALA A 107 19.31 22.11 35.14
C ALA A 107 20.09 22.13 36.47
N THR A 108 21.39 22.37 36.38
CA THR A 108 22.26 22.62 37.53
C THR A 108 21.91 23.96 38.17
N GLU A 109 20.87 24.01 38.99
CA GLU A 109 20.76 25.01 40.04
C GLU A 109 20.50 24.35 41.39
N THR A 110 21.20 24.88 42.37
CA THR A 110 21.49 24.27 43.66
C THR A 110 20.22 24.17 44.51
N THR A 111 19.52 23.02 44.50
CA THR A 111 18.94 22.33 45.67
C THR A 111 18.01 21.19 45.22
N VAL A 112 18.28 19.98 45.72
CA VAL A 112 17.53 18.71 45.55
C VAL A 112 17.48 18.15 44.12
N THR A 113 18.36 17.19 43.87
CA THR A 113 18.44 16.31 42.70
C THR A 113 17.22 15.38 42.62
N GLU A 114 16.17 15.77 41.91
CA GLU A 114 15.29 14.80 41.24
C GLU A 114 15.88 14.53 39.85
N VAL A 115 16.57 13.40 39.72
CA VAL A 115 16.95 12.88 38.40
C VAL A 115 15.65 12.56 37.66
N ALA A 116 15.41 13.22 36.52
CA ALA A 116 14.31 12.87 35.62
C ALA A 116 14.42 11.37 35.30
N THR A 117 13.58 10.57 35.97
CA THR A 117 13.58 9.11 35.85
C THR A 117 12.60 8.76 34.75
N LYS A 118 13.01 7.90 33.82
CA LYS A 118 12.14 7.45 32.73
C LYS A 118 10.90 6.80 33.36
N SER A 119 9.72 7.15 32.86
CA SER A 119 8.44 6.58 33.29
C SER A 119 8.50 5.06 33.24
N GLU A 120 7.82 4.37 34.16
CA GLU A 120 7.65 2.90 34.11
C GLU A 120 6.96 2.43 32.82
N LEU A 121 6.28 3.34 32.11
CA LEU A 121 5.63 3.10 30.83
C LEU A 121 6.58 3.24 29.63
N TYR A 122 7.79 3.75 29.83
CA TYR A 122 8.75 4.01 28.76
C TYR A 122 9.14 2.72 28.04
N HIS A 123 8.89 2.68 26.73
CA HIS A 123 9.06 1.51 25.86
C HIS A 123 8.29 0.25 26.34
N SER A 124 7.23 0.44 27.12
CA SER A 124 6.27 -0.63 27.40
C SER A 124 5.54 -1.06 26.12
N PHE A 125 5.08 -2.31 26.08
CA PHE A 125 4.26 -2.78 24.95
C PHE A 125 2.91 -2.07 24.97
N VAL A 126 2.59 -1.38 23.88
CA VAL A 126 1.38 -0.59 23.73
C VAL A 126 0.63 -0.95 22.46
N LYS A 127 -0.67 -0.69 22.48
CA LYS A 127 -1.57 -0.79 21.35
C LYS A 127 -2.36 0.52 21.19
N LEU A 128 -2.48 0.99 19.95
CA LEU A 128 -3.35 2.08 19.57
C LEU A 128 -4.80 1.67 19.79
N GLN A 129 -5.53 2.50 20.53
CA GLN A 129 -6.96 2.36 20.69
C GLN A 129 -7.66 3.62 20.18
N TYR A 130 -8.64 3.42 19.31
CA TYR A 130 -9.42 4.49 18.72
C TYR A 130 -10.75 4.62 19.45
N GLY A 131 -10.96 5.77 20.11
CA GLY A 131 -12.22 6.14 20.74
C GLY A 131 -13.21 6.83 19.81
N TYR A 132 -12.80 7.15 18.57
CA TYR A 132 -13.60 7.88 17.60
C TYR A 132 -13.40 7.35 16.18
N MET A 133 -14.51 7.20 15.47
CA MET A 133 -14.57 6.92 14.03
C MET A 133 -15.42 8.03 13.40
N PRO A 134 -14.87 8.82 12.45
CA PRO A 134 -15.65 9.86 11.79
C PRO A 134 -16.87 9.30 11.05
N GLU A 135 -17.92 10.10 10.92
CA GLU A 135 -19.12 9.70 10.21
C GLU A 135 -18.80 9.41 8.74
N GLY A 136 -19.27 8.25 8.25
CA GLY A 136 -19.02 7.80 6.89
C GLY A 136 -17.63 7.19 6.67
N PHE A 137 -16.76 7.13 7.66
CA PHE A 137 -15.46 6.46 7.55
C PHE A 137 -15.54 5.00 8.01
N THR A 138 -14.71 4.14 7.43
CA THR A 138 -14.48 2.78 7.93
C THR A 138 -12.99 2.43 7.87
N HIS A 139 -12.61 1.36 8.58
CA HIS A 139 -11.31 0.72 8.39
C HIS A 139 -11.34 -0.16 7.13
N PRO A 140 -10.52 0.12 6.11
CA PRO A 140 -10.48 -0.68 4.90
C PRO A 140 -9.75 -2.01 5.13
N GLY A 141 -10.44 -3.13 4.91
CA GLY A 141 -9.86 -4.47 5.03
C GLY A 141 -9.50 -4.84 6.47
N ILE A 142 -8.29 -5.37 6.67
CA ILE A 142 -7.78 -5.81 7.98
C ILE A 142 -6.94 -4.74 8.70
N ASP A 143 -6.70 -3.59 8.06
CA ASP A 143 -5.82 -2.53 8.58
C ASP A 143 -6.62 -1.55 9.45
N GLN A 144 -6.59 -1.78 10.77
CA GLN A 144 -7.29 -0.95 11.77
C GLN A 144 -6.66 0.44 11.91
N ASN A 145 -5.52 0.70 11.27
CA ASN A 145 -4.81 1.97 11.35
C ASN A 145 -5.08 2.89 10.15
N LYS A 146 -6.01 2.51 9.28
CA LYS A 146 -6.47 3.33 8.16
C LYS A 146 -7.92 3.73 8.33
N PHE A 147 -8.23 4.98 8.04
CA PHE A 147 -9.58 5.52 8.00
C PHE A 147 -9.85 5.95 6.57
N ALA A 148 -10.87 5.38 5.96
CA ALA A 148 -11.25 5.68 4.57
C ALA A 148 -12.70 6.13 4.52
N ALA A 149 -12.95 7.31 3.95
CA ALA A 149 -14.30 7.77 3.69
C ALA A 149 -15.04 6.79 2.77
N ASN A 150 -16.28 6.46 3.13
CA ASN A 150 -17.13 5.45 2.49
C ASN A 150 -16.49 4.05 2.38
N GLY A 151 -15.51 3.74 3.23
CA GLY A 151 -14.75 2.49 3.21
C GLY A 151 -13.89 2.29 1.96
N ASP A 152 -13.56 3.38 1.28
CA ASP A 152 -12.85 3.36 0.01
C ASP A 152 -11.44 3.92 0.15
N ILE A 153 -10.43 3.06 0.00
CA ILE A 153 -9.01 3.45 0.03
C ILE A 153 -8.63 4.41 -1.10
N TYR A 154 -9.46 4.50 -2.15
CA TYR A 154 -9.29 5.41 -3.27
C TYR A 154 -10.08 6.72 -3.09
N SER A 155 -10.75 6.91 -1.94
CA SER A 155 -11.37 8.19 -1.61
C SER A 155 -10.32 9.32 -1.47
N TYR A 156 -10.78 10.56 -1.44
CA TYR A 156 -9.90 11.73 -1.24
C TYR A 156 -9.79 12.15 0.23
N GLN A 157 -10.38 11.36 1.13
CA GLN A 157 -10.42 11.61 2.55
C GLN A 157 -9.94 10.36 3.30
N ASN A 158 -8.67 10.01 3.07
CA ASN A 158 -8.00 8.94 3.79
C ASN A 158 -7.08 9.49 4.88
N ILE A 159 -6.99 8.72 5.96
CA ILE A 159 -6.07 8.96 7.07
C ILE A 159 -5.35 7.65 7.38
N THR A 160 -4.04 7.71 7.56
CA THR A 160 -3.23 6.58 8.06
C THR A 160 -2.60 7.00 9.38
N VAL A 161 -2.74 6.16 10.40
CA VAL A 161 -2.18 6.36 11.73
C VAL A 161 -1.05 5.36 11.96
N ARG A 162 0.03 5.80 12.58
CA ARG A 162 1.19 4.98 12.91
C ARG A 162 1.72 5.35 14.28
N ILE A 163 2.37 4.40 14.93
CA ILE A 163 3.12 4.62 16.16
C ILE A 163 4.60 4.37 15.87
N ASP A 164 5.44 5.27 16.35
CA ASP A 164 6.88 5.21 16.14
C ASP A 164 7.64 5.59 17.42
N THR A 165 8.82 5.01 17.59
CA THR A 165 9.65 5.25 18.78
C THR A 165 10.33 6.62 18.69
N ILE A 166 10.32 7.35 19.82
CA ILE A 166 11.14 8.54 19.98
C ILE A 166 12.59 8.12 20.13
N VAL A 167 13.44 8.59 19.22
CA VAL A 167 14.89 8.40 19.28
C VAL A 167 15.54 9.75 19.59
N ALA A 168 16.23 9.81 20.73
CA ALA A 168 16.91 11.01 21.18
C ALA A 168 17.97 11.45 20.15
N GLU A 169 18.08 12.76 19.92
CA GLU A 169 19.10 13.38 19.06
C GLU A 169 19.07 12.92 17.58
N GLU A 170 18.04 12.18 17.15
CA GLU A 170 17.83 11.80 15.76
C GLU A 170 16.74 12.69 15.14
N PRO A 171 17.07 13.59 14.19
CA PRO A 171 16.09 14.49 13.60
C PRO A 171 15.11 13.76 12.68
N LEU A 172 13.82 13.94 12.92
CA LEU A 172 12.78 13.66 11.93
C LEU A 172 12.80 14.77 10.88
N SER A 173 13.11 14.43 9.63
CA SER A 173 13.23 15.40 8.53
C SER A 173 11.99 15.40 7.64
N PHE A 174 11.42 16.59 7.42
CA PHE A 174 10.26 16.81 6.58
C PHE A 174 10.58 17.81 5.47
N LEU A 175 10.22 17.47 4.23
CA LEU A 175 10.31 18.32 3.06
C LEU A 175 8.92 18.77 2.61
N ASP A 176 8.88 19.77 1.75
CA ASP A 176 7.67 20.37 1.18
C ASP A 176 6.75 20.99 2.23
N VAL A 177 7.25 21.37 3.40
CA VAL A 177 6.43 21.91 4.49
C VAL A 177 6.22 23.42 4.26
N VAL A 178 4.96 23.83 4.09
CA VAL A 178 4.59 25.23 3.85
C VAL A 178 4.16 25.95 5.13
N GLU A 179 3.66 25.20 6.12
CA GLU A 179 3.22 25.73 7.39
C GLU A 179 3.35 24.67 8.49
N THR A 180 3.60 25.10 9.73
CA THR A 180 3.50 24.23 10.91
C THR A 180 2.67 24.90 12.00
N LYS A 181 1.97 24.09 12.79
CA LYS A 181 1.19 24.54 13.94
C LYS A 181 1.49 23.66 15.14
N ASP A 182 1.91 24.28 16.24
CA ASP A 182 2.08 23.58 17.52
C ASP A 182 0.75 23.55 18.27
N LEU A 183 0.45 22.41 18.86
CA LEU A 183 -0.85 22.05 19.41
C LEU A 183 -0.68 21.30 20.74
N ILE A 184 -1.78 21.21 21.48
CA ILE A 184 -1.93 20.32 22.62
C ILE A 184 -3.11 19.41 22.32
N ILE A 185 -2.90 18.09 22.37
CA ILE A 185 -3.91 17.06 22.13
C ILE A 185 -4.03 16.21 23.39
N GLY A 186 -5.16 16.36 24.10
CA GLY A 186 -5.26 15.90 25.49
C GLY A 186 -4.20 16.59 26.36
N ASP A 187 -3.33 15.81 26.98
CA ASP A 187 -2.19 16.32 27.78
C ASP A 187 -0.85 16.31 26.99
N ASN A 188 -0.87 15.86 25.73
CA ASN A 188 0.34 15.68 24.93
C ASN A 188 0.60 16.90 24.03
N LYS A 189 1.88 17.29 23.93
CA LYS A 189 2.32 18.24 22.90
C LYS A 189 2.18 17.58 21.52
N ALA A 190 1.89 18.40 20.51
CA ALA A 190 1.77 17.94 19.14
C ALA A 190 2.23 19.00 18.13
N THR A 191 2.64 18.54 16.95
CA THR A 191 2.96 19.41 15.80
C THR A 191 2.18 18.94 14.58
N LEU A 192 1.41 19.84 13.98
CA LEU A 192 0.76 19.64 12.69
C LEU A 192 1.60 20.32 11.61
N LEU A 193 2.03 19.56 10.61
CA LEU A 193 2.73 20.04 9.43
C LEU A 193 1.78 20.04 8.23
N TYR A 194 1.72 21.17 7.52
CA TYR A 194 1.07 21.26 6.22
C TYR A 194 2.13 21.20 5.14
N LYS A 195 1.95 20.25 4.23
CA LYS A 195 2.80 20.06 3.06
C LYS A 195 2.17 20.70 1.83
N ASN A 196 3.04 21.16 0.95
CA ASN A 196 2.66 21.56 -0.39
C ASN A 196 1.97 20.40 -1.12
N HIS A 197 0.94 20.73 -1.89
CA HIS A 197 0.16 19.78 -2.67
C HIS A 197 -0.36 20.45 -3.94
N THR A 198 -0.55 19.63 -4.97
CA THR A 198 -1.07 20.10 -6.28
C THR A 198 -2.39 19.42 -6.67
N ASP A 199 -2.89 18.52 -5.80
CA ASP A 199 -4.15 17.82 -5.94
C ASP A 199 -4.80 17.53 -4.56
N GLN A 200 -6.04 17.03 -4.58
CA GLN A 200 -6.80 16.70 -3.37
C GLN A 200 -6.46 15.33 -2.77
N THR A 201 -5.77 14.46 -3.52
CA THR A 201 -5.42 13.08 -3.11
C THR A 201 -4.09 13.04 -2.35
N SER A 202 -3.32 14.11 -2.40
CA SER A 202 -2.06 14.30 -1.70
C SER A 202 -2.25 14.20 -0.19
N TYR A 203 -1.36 13.45 0.47
CA TYR A 203 -1.22 13.44 1.93
C TYR A 203 -0.48 14.70 2.39
N SER A 204 -1.21 15.82 2.39
CA SER A 204 -0.68 17.15 2.65
C SER A 204 -0.66 17.52 4.13
N LYS A 205 -1.12 16.66 5.04
CA LYS A 205 -1.16 16.93 6.47
C LYS A 205 -0.48 15.81 7.24
N ILE A 206 0.45 16.17 8.13
CA ILE A 206 1.12 15.25 9.05
C ILE A 206 0.93 15.78 10.47
N LEU A 207 0.20 15.05 11.31
CA LEU A 207 0.07 15.36 12.73
C LEU A 207 0.95 14.40 13.54
N LEU A 208 1.85 14.96 14.36
CA LEU A 208 2.68 14.23 15.30
C LEU A 208 2.19 14.53 16.71
N VAL A 209 1.77 13.52 17.46
CA VAL A 209 1.37 13.63 18.87
C VAL A 209 2.40 12.91 19.75
N TYR A 210 3.04 13.63 20.67
CA TYR A 210 4.19 13.14 21.42
C TYR A 210 3.76 12.52 22.76
N TYR A 211 3.73 11.18 22.82
CA TYR A 211 3.46 10.41 24.04
C TYR A 211 4.76 10.17 24.82
N ASN A 212 5.34 11.26 25.32
CA ASN A 212 6.67 11.26 25.95
C ASN A 212 6.80 10.26 27.11
N GLU A 213 5.72 10.06 27.88
CA GLU A 213 5.70 9.09 28.98
C GLU A 213 5.96 7.65 28.51
N TYR A 214 5.57 7.32 27.29
CA TYR A 214 5.77 5.99 26.71
C TYR A 214 7.02 5.90 25.83
N GLY A 215 7.64 7.03 25.46
CA GLY A 215 8.74 7.06 24.50
C GLY A 215 8.31 6.84 23.05
N TYR A 216 7.06 7.17 22.73
CA TYR A 216 6.49 7.06 21.37
C TYR A 216 5.93 8.39 20.90
N TYR A 217 5.83 8.55 19.58
CA TYR A 217 4.92 9.50 18.98
C TYR A 217 3.93 8.78 18.08
N VAL A 218 2.73 9.34 17.96
CA VAL A 218 1.72 8.90 17.00
C VAL A 218 1.79 9.85 15.80
N GLU A 219 1.98 9.28 14.62
CA GLU A 219 2.01 9.99 13.36
C GLU A 219 0.71 9.72 12.58
N MET A 220 0.03 10.79 12.20
CA MET A 220 -1.17 10.71 11.37
C MET A 220 -0.93 11.42 10.04
N PHE A 221 -0.99 10.67 8.94
CA PHE A 221 -0.98 11.18 7.59
C PHE A 221 -2.42 11.36 7.13
N ALA A 222 -2.80 12.57 6.72
CA ALA A 222 -4.13 12.83 6.18
C ALA A 222 -4.07 13.48 4.80
N GLN A 223 -5.01 13.09 3.94
CA GLN A 223 -5.20 13.70 2.63
C GLN A 223 -5.72 15.13 2.74
N THR A 224 -5.46 15.95 1.71
CA THR A 224 -5.83 17.38 1.65
C THR A 224 -7.30 17.63 2.01
N ALA A 225 -8.22 16.80 1.52
CA ALA A 225 -9.65 17.01 1.73
C ALA A 225 -10.14 16.64 3.15
N VAL A 226 -9.30 16.03 3.99
CA VAL A 226 -9.63 15.75 5.40
C VAL A 226 -9.64 17.07 6.19
N PRO A 227 -10.76 17.48 6.79
CA PRO A 227 -10.81 18.68 7.63
C PRO A 227 -9.92 18.57 8.87
N ASP A 228 -9.27 19.67 9.28
CA ASP A 228 -8.38 19.65 10.45
C ASP A 228 -9.11 19.26 11.72
N ASN A 229 -10.34 19.74 11.92
CA ASN A 229 -11.14 19.41 13.11
C ASN A 229 -11.44 17.91 13.22
N GLU A 230 -11.63 17.19 12.10
CA GLU A 230 -11.80 15.75 12.12
C GLU A 230 -10.49 15.02 12.43
N LEU A 231 -9.38 15.46 11.83
CA LEU A 231 -8.05 14.92 12.13
C LEU A 231 -7.71 15.07 13.62
N LEU A 232 -7.95 16.26 14.19
CA LEU A 232 -7.71 16.56 15.59
C LEU A 232 -8.63 15.76 16.52
N LYS A 233 -9.91 15.61 16.17
CA LYS A 233 -10.87 14.84 16.96
C LYS A 233 -10.52 13.35 17.02
N ILE A 234 -9.99 12.77 15.93
CA ILE A 234 -9.43 11.41 15.98
C ILE A 234 -8.26 11.38 16.95
N ALA A 235 -7.30 12.31 16.82
CA ALA A 235 -6.12 12.36 17.66
C ALA A 235 -6.43 12.51 19.16
N GLU A 236 -7.41 13.36 19.51
CA GLU A 236 -7.91 13.55 20.88
C GLU A 236 -8.52 12.29 21.49
N ASN A 237 -8.96 11.35 20.66
CA ASN A 237 -9.59 10.10 21.07
C ASN A 237 -8.70 8.88 20.83
N ILE A 238 -7.40 9.08 20.53
CA ILE A 238 -6.41 7.99 20.53
C ILE A 238 -5.88 7.82 21.94
N THR A 239 -5.78 6.56 22.40
CA THR A 239 -5.07 6.21 23.62
C THR A 239 -4.04 5.11 23.35
N LEU A 240 -2.95 5.12 24.11
CA LEU A 240 -1.97 4.04 24.13
C LEU A 240 -2.28 3.11 25.30
N ALA A 241 -2.83 1.94 25.00
CA ALA A 241 -3.15 0.94 26.02
C ALA A 241 -2.00 -0.04 26.19
N SER A 242 -1.52 -0.23 27.42
CA SER A 242 -0.55 -1.27 27.74
C SER A 242 -1.11 -2.66 27.39
N CYS A 243 -0.26 -3.51 26.82
CA CYS A 243 -0.68 -4.82 26.33
C CYS A 243 0.45 -5.87 26.44
N SER A 244 0.17 -7.10 26.01
CA SER A 244 1.16 -8.16 25.90
C SER A 244 2.12 -7.89 24.73
N LYS A 245 3.26 -8.58 24.68
CA LYS A 245 4.17 -8.49 23.54
C LYS A 245 3.54 -9.01 22.25
N GLU A 246 2.63 -9.98 22.36
CA GLU A 246 1.95 -10.63 21.26
C GLU A 246 0.86 -9.72 20.65
N ASP A 247 0.26 -8.86 21.47
CA ASP A 247 -0.82 -7.94 21.08
C ASP A 247 -0.34 -6.51 20.81
N THR A 248 0.96 -6.23 20.99
CA THR A 248 1.57 -4.92 20.77
C THR A 248 1.43 -4.49 19.32
N ASP A 249 1.03 -3.25 19.11
CA ASP A 249 1.26 -2.65 17.81
C ASP A 249 2.77 -2.54 17.62
N VAL A 250 3.24 -3.03 16.47
CA VAL A 250 4.65 -3.00 16.13
C VAL A 250 4.94 -1.59 15.61
N PRO A 251 5.81 -0.80 16.27
CA PRO A 251 6.23 0.48 15.73
C PRO A 251 6.85 0.25 14.34
N ASN A 252 6.57 1.12 13.37
CA ASN A 252 7.18 0.96 12.04
C ASN A 252 8.70 1.07 12.12
N TYR A 253 9.17 1.91 13.04
CA TYR A 253 10.55 1.95 13.48
C TYR A 253 10.66 1.54 14.94
N ARG A 254 11.17 0.33 15.18
CA ARG A 254 11.62 -0.09 16.52
C ARG A 254 13.10 0.24 16.62
N PHE A 255 13.47 1.14 17.52
CA PHE A 255 14.89 1.40 17.80
C PHE A 255 15.53 0.12 18.36
N ASP A 256 16.30 -0.56 17.52
CA ASP A 256 17.24 -1.61 17.94
C ASP A 256 18.65 -1.01 17.84
N PRO A 257 19.30 -0.71 18.99
CA PRO A 257 20.61 -0.08 19.01
C PRO A 257 21.67 -0.86 18.20
N ALA A 258 21.57 -2.20 18.17
CA ALA A 258 22.52 -3.05 17.47
C ALA A 258 22.27 -3.04 15.95
N LEU A 259 21.01 -3.09 15.53
CA LEU A 259 20.63 -2.99 14.12
C LEU A 259 20.97 -1.61 13.55
N ASN A 260 20.70 -0.55 14.30
CA ASN A 260 20.99 0.83 13.89
C ASN A 260 22.47 1.09 13.75
N LYS A 261 23.30 0.62 14.70
CA LYS A 261 24.75 0.70 14.58
C LYS A 261 25.25 -0.04 13.34
N ALA A 262 24.71 -1.23 13.05
CA ALA A 262 25.07 -1.98 11.84
C ALA A 262 24.66 -1.27 10.54
N ILE A 263 23.50 -0.62 10.50
CA ILE A 263 23.03 0.19 9.35
C ILE A 263 23.93 1.42 9.15
N GLN A 264 24.30 2.12 10.23
CA GLN A 264 25.15 3.30 10.17
C GLN A 264 26.59 2.95 9.74
N ASP A 265 27.17 1.92 10.34
CA ASP A 265 28.51 1.41 9.98
C ASP A 265 28.54 1.03 8.48
N HIS A 266 27.48 0.40 7.97
CA HIS A 266 27.38 0.03 6.56
C HIS A 266 27.16 1.25 5.62
N LYS A 267 26.31 2.22 5.99
CA LYS A 267 26.15 3.49 5.23
C LYS A 267 27.49 4.22 5.09
N ALA A 268 28.27 4.28 6.17
CA ALA A 268 29.60 4.88 6.18
C ALA A 268 30.62 4.13 5.31
N GLU A 269 30.49 2.80 5.17
CA GLU A 269 31.27 2.02 4.22
C GLU A 269 30.82 2.21 2.77
N MET A 270 29.51 2.25 2.51
CA MET A 270 28.96 2.49 1.16
C MET A 270 29.29 3.88 0.63
N ALA A 271 29.31 4.90 1.49
CA ALA A 271 29.72 6.27 1.13
C ALA A 271 31.20 6.37 0.71
N LYS A 272 32.04 5.39 1.07
CA LYS A 272 33.46 5.31 0.66
C LYS A 272 33.66 4.61 -0.69
N GLN A 273 32.62 3.99 -1.26
CA GLN A 273 32.72 3.37 -2.58
C GLN A 273 32.45 4.41 -3.68
N PRO A 274 33.26 4.43 -4.76
CA PRO A 274 33.01 5.31 -5.90
C PRO A 274 31.64 5.01 -6.50
N GLN A 275 30.75 6.00 -6.47
CA GLN A 275 29.46 6.00 -7.14
C GLN A 275 29.69 6.04 -8.65
N THR A 276 29.80 4.88 -9.30
CA THR A 276 29.72 4.78 -10.76
C THR A 276 28.25 4.79 -11.18
N SER A 277 27.67 5.98 -11.26
CA SER A 277 26.28 6.23 -11.68
C SER A 277 26.12 6.19 -13.20
N ALA A 278 26.51 5.08 -13.83
CA ALA A 278 26.11 4.79 -15.19
C ALA A 278 25.30 3.49 -15.18
N SER A 279 23.99 3.64 -14.98
CA SER A 279 23.06 2.58 -15.37
C SER A 279 23.33 2.26 -16.84
N PRO A 280 23.46 0.98 -17.24
CA PRO A 280 23.64 0.63 -18.63
C PRO A 280 22.47 1.22 -19.43
N VAL A 281 22.77 1.96 -20.50
CA VAL A 281 21.77 2.43 -21.46
C VAL A 281 21.21 1.18 -22.14
N ILE A 282 20.08 0.70 -21.65
CA ILE A 282 19.35 -0.38 -22.27
C ILE A 282 18.63 0.25 -23.47
N SER A 283 18.97 -0.17 -24.69
CA SER A 283 18.22 0.24 -25.88
C SER A 283 16.79 -0.32 -25.80
N THR A 284 15.81 0.57 -25.85
CA THR A 284 14.36 0.26 -25.81
C THR A 284 13.69 0.39 -27.18
N THR A 285 14.48 0.61 -28.24
CA THR A 285 13.99 0.73 -29.61
C THR A 285 13.28 -0.54 -30.05
N VAL A 286 12.06 -0.41 -30.58
CA VAL A 286 11.25 -1.55 -31.04
C VAL A 286 11.30 -1.68 -32.55
N ASP A 287 11.52 -2.90 -33.00
CA ASP A 287 11.34 -3.28 -34.40
C ASP A 287 9.86 -3.51 -34.69
N THR A 288 9.20 -2.48 -35.22
CA THR A 288 7.77 -2.52 -35.55
C THR A 288 7.40 -3.57 -36.60
N SER A 289 8.36 -4.09 -37.38
CA SER A 289 8.10 -5.15 -38.36
C SER A 289 7.72 -6.48 -37.69
N GLN A 290 8.03 -6.64 -36.40
CA GLN A 290 7.68 -7.82 -35.61
C GLN A 290 6.28 -7.71 -34.99
N PHE A 291 5.59 -6.58 -35.17
CA PHE A 291 4.25 -6.41 -34.59
C PHE A 291 3.24 -7.22 -35.39
N LEU A 292 2.37 -7.91 -34.66
CA LEU A 292 1.25 -8.61 -35.27
C LEU A 292 0.12 -7.62 -35.57
N SER A 293 -0.58 -7.84 -36.67
CA SER A 293 -1.83 -7.13 -36.97
C SER A 293 -3.02 -7.82 -36.30
N VAL A 294 -4.09 -7.06 -36.08
CA VAL A 294 -5.42 -7.60 -35.73
C VAL A 294 -5.80 -8.74 -36.68
N GLY A 295 -6.38 -9.80 -36.13
CA GLY A 295 -6.76 -11.04 -36.82
C GLY A 295 -5.64 -12.09 -36.92
N LYS A 296 -4.41 -11.79 -36.50
CA LYS A 296 -3.32 -12.78 -36.45
C LYS A 296 -3.31 -13.50 -35.10
N SER A 297 -3.30 -14.82 -35.17
CA SER A 297 -3.19 -15.69 -34.00
C SER A 297 -1.73 -15.89 -33.58
N PHE A 298 -1.50 -16.03 -32.27
CA PHE A 298 -0.18 -16.32 -31.70
C PHE A 298 -0.30 -17.23 -30.47
N LEU A 299 0.77 -17.96 -30.17
CA LEU A 299 0.84 -18.81 -28.98
C LEU A 299 1.20 -17.97 -27.75
N GLY A 300 0.64 -18.29 -26.58
CA GLY A 300 1.06 -17.66 -25.33
C GLY A 300 2.54 -17.91 -25.00
N LEU A 301 3.04 -17.18 -24.01
CA LEU A 301 4.46 -17.13 -23.69
C LEU A 301 4.76 -17.82 -22.38
N THR A 302 5.79 -18.67 -22.36
CA THR A 302 6.23 -19.36 -21.15
C THR A 302 7.02 -18.41 -20.24
N TYR A 303 6.73 -18.43 -18.94
CA TYR A 303 7.56 -17.75 -17.94
C TYR A 303 7.64 -18.55 -16.64
N SER A 304 8.71 -18.33 -15.89
CA SER A 304 9.00 -19.07 -14.66
C SER A 304 7.99 -18.83 -13.54
N ASN A 305 7.22 -17.75 -13.61
CA ASN A 305 6.12 -17.49 -12.69
C ASN A 305 4.76 -17.75 -13.39
N PRO A 306 4.06 -18.86 -13.07
CA PRO A 306 2.81 -19.23 -13.73
C PRO A 306 1.65 -18.26 -13.45
N TYR A 307 1.76 -17.42 -12.42
CA TYR A 307 0.74 -16.42 -12.08
C TYR A 307 0.87 -15.13 -12.91
N LYS A 308 1.91 -15.00 -13.75
CA LYS A 308 2.21 -13.76 -14.49
C LYS A 308 2.19 -13.90 -16.00
N SER A 309 1.90 -15.08 -16.55
CA SER A 309 2.04 -15.34 -17.98
C SER A 309 0.75 -15.82 -18.64
N ASN A 310 0.54 -15.36 -19.87
CA ASN A 310 -0.39 -15.97 -20.82
C ASN A 310 0.09 -17.38 -21.14
N SER A 311 -0.76 -18.41 -20.96
CA SER A 311 -0.35 -19.82 -21.08
C SER A 311 0.16 -20.18 -22.49
N PRO A 312 1.32 -20.85 -22.64
CA PRO A 312 1.85 -21.31 -23.92
C PRO A 312 1.04 -22.46 -24.55
N ASN A 313 0.06 -23.01 -23.84
CA ASN A 313 -0.85 -24.01 -24.38
C ASN A 313 -2.10 -23.41 -25.03
N LEU A 314 -2.18 -22.07 -25.05
CA LEU A 314 -3.31 -21.34 -25.59
C LEU A 314 -2.87 -20.49 -26.77
N THR A 315 -3.73 -20.45 -27.78
CA THR A 315 -3.61 -19.55 -28.93
C THR A 315 -4.54 -18.36 -28.73
N TYR A 316 -3.98 -17.16 -28.84
CA TYR A 316 -4.67 -15.89 -28.66
C TYR A 316 -4.83 -15.20 -30.01
N THR A 317 -5.95 -14.52 -30.22
CA THR A 317 -6.21 -13.69 -31.41
C THR A 317 -6.93 -12.42 -30.97
N VAL A 318 -6.45 -11.26 -31.40
CA VAL A 318 -7.26 -10.02 -31.36
C VAL A 318 -8.16 -10.06 -32.59
N GLU A 319 -9.46 -10.25 -32.42
CA GLU A 319 -10.39 -10.36 -33.56
C GLU A 319 -10.86 -9.00 -34.04
N ASN A 320 -11.15 -8.10 -33.10
CA ASN A 320 -11.69 -6.79 -33.42
C ASN A 320 -11.26 -5.73 -32.40
N VAL A 321 -11.20 -4.48 -32.84
CA VAL A 321 -10.93 -3.30 -32.02
C VAL A 321 -11.96 -2.23 -32.37
N GLU A 322 -12.75 -1.81 -31.40
CA GLU A 322 -13.72 -0.73 -31.53
C GLU A 322 -13.31 0.48 -30.69
N ILE A 323 -13.48 1.68 -31.26
CA ILE A 323 -13.21 2.95 -30.57
C ILE A 323 -14.53 3.62 -30.27
N LYS A 324 -14.78 3.85 -28.98
CA LYS A 324 -16.04 4.40 -28.49
C LYS A 324 -15.79 5.68 -27.70
N ASP A 325 -16.77 6.57 -27.75
CA ASP A 325 -16.81 7.82 -26.98
C ASP A 325 -17.51 7.67 -25.62
N SER A 326 -18.01 6.48 -25.32
CA SER A 326 -18.90 6.23 -24.20
C SER A 326 -18.73 4.80 -23.69
N ILE A 327 -19.02 4.61 -22.41
CA ILE A 327 -19.17 3.30 -21.78
C ILE A 327 -20.63 2.82 -21.75
N ALA A 328 -21.56 3.61 -22.30
CA ALA A 328 -22.98 3.29 -22.31
C ALA A 328 -23.24 1.93 -22.98
N GLY A 329 -24.09 1.12 -22.33
CA GLY A 329 -24.42 -0.23 -22.80
C GLY A 329 -23.44 -1.32 -22.35
N LEU A 330 -22.30 -0.98 -21.74
CA LEU A 330 -21.40 -1.97 -21.15
C LEU A 330 -21.88 -2.41 -19.77
N ASN A 331 -21.72 -3.69 -19.47
CA ASN A 331 -22.05 -4.23 -18.16
C ASN A 331 -21.08 -3.68 -17.10
N THR A 332 -21.62 -2.96 -16.11
CA THR A 332 -20.79 -2.28 -15.11
C THR A 332 -19.99 -3.24 -14.21
N SER A 333 -20.43 -4.49 -14.07
CA SER A 333 -19.68 -5.50 -13.31
C SER A 333 -18.30 -5.77 -13.92
N GLY A 334 -18.15 -5.53 -15.23
CA GLY A 334 -16.89 -5.73 -15.93
C GLY A 334 -15.79 -4.73 -15.60
N PHE A 335 -16.17 -3.57 -15.07
CA PHE A 335 -15.21 -2.58 -14.57
C PHE A 335 -14.62 -2.97 -13.21
N SER A 336 -15.20 -3.96 -12.52
CA SER A 336 -14.72 -4.46 -11.22
C SER A 336 -14.36 -3.31 -10.25
N TYR A 337 -13.19 -3.36 -9.62
CA TYR A 337 -12.68 -2.35 -8.69
C TYR A 337 -12.40 -0.98 -9.34
N ASN A 338 -12.23 -0.90 -10.68
CA ASN A 338 -11.94 0.35 -11.39
C ASN A 338 -13.18 1.21 -11.63
N TYR A 339 -14.39 0.69 -11.39
CA TYR A 339 -15.61 1.41 -11.78
C TYR A 339 -15.72 2.80 -11.14
N LYS A 340 -15.23 2.98 -9.91
CA LYS A 340 -15.26 4.27 -9.23
C LYS A 340 -14.35 5.31 -9.88
N ASP A 341 -13.16 4.93 -10.30
CA ASP A 341 -12.25 5.82 -11.04
C ASP A 341 -12.82 6.15 -12.42
N ILE A 342 -13.38 5.14 -13.10
CA ILE A 342 -14.03 5.32 -14.40
C ILE A 342 -15.25 6.25 -14.32
N LYS A 343 -16.02 6.20 -13.22
CA LYS A 343 -17.15 7.13 -13.00
C LYS A 343 -16.73 8.59 -13.00
N GLN A 344 -15.49 8.91 -12.61
CA GLN A 344 -14.99 10.28 -12.61
C GLN A 344 -14.73 10.78 -14.03
N LEU A 345 -14.50 9.87 -14.97
CA LEU A 345 -14.20 10.15 -16.38
C LEU A 345 -15.43 10.22 -17.27
N VAL A 346 -16.62 9.89 -16.76
CA VAL A 346 -17.86 9.85 -17.55
C VAL A 346 -18.91 10.80 -17.02
N ASP A 347 -19.81 11.25 -17.89
CA ASP A 347 -21.01 11.98 -17.50
C ASP A 347 -22.13 11.04 -17.00
N ALA A 348 -23.28 11.62 -16.67
CA ALA A 348 -24.42 10.88 -16.16
C ALA A 348 -24.99 9.85 -17.18
N ASP A 349 -24.75 10.09 -18.47
CA ASP A 349 -25.19 9.23 -19.58
C ASP A 349 -24.13 8.19 -19.96
N GLY A 350 -22.96 8.23 -19.32
CA GLY A 350 -21.84 7.32 -19.57
C GLY A 350 -20.88 7.77 -20.67
N ASN A 351 -21.02 8.99 -21.21
CA ASN A 351 -20.08 9.52 -22.20
C ASN A 351 -18.77 9.93 -21.55
N LEU A 352 -17.66 9.66 -22.21
CA LEU A 352 -16.34 10.05 -21.75
C LEU A 352 -16.17 11.57 -21.82
N LYS A 353 -15.76 12.17 -20.71
CA LYS A 353 -15.48 13.60 -20.57
C LYS A 353 -14.06 13.91 -21.00
N THR A 354 -13.79 15.17 -21.32
CA THR A 354 -12.42 15.68 -21.41
C THR A 354 -11.74 15.55 -20.05
N TYR A 355 -10.56 14.95 -20.03
CA TYR A 355 -9.72 14.85 -18.85
C TYR A 355 -8.79 16.06 -18.77
N VAL A 356 -8.77 16.75 -17.64
CA VAL A 356 -7.90 17.90 -17.40
C VAL A 356 -6.84 17.50 -16.38
N GLN A 357 -5.58 17.67 -16.74
CA GLN A 357 -4.43 17.34 -15.91
C GLN A 357 -3.63 18.61 -15.58
N ASN A 358 -3.23 18.76 -14.32
CA ASN A 358 -2.27 19.79 -13.93
C ASN A 358 -0.87 19.42 -14.41
N GLU A 359 -0.20 20.36 -15.09
CA GLU A 359 1.23 20.30 -15.33
C GLU A 359 1.95 20.82 -14.08
N VAL A 360 2.74 19.95 -13.44
CA VAL A 360 3.42 20.27 -12.18
C VAL A 360 4.91 20.51 -12.45
N ALA A 361 5.36 21.74 -12.21
CA ALA A 361 6.79 22.02 -12.11
C ALA A 361 7.29 21.54 -10.75
N LYS A 362 8.22 20.58 -10.76
CA LYS A 362 8.73 19.94 -9.54
C LYS A 362 9.71 20.82 -8.78
N GLY A 363 9.49 20.96 -7.49
CA GLY A 363 10.43 21.54 -6.54
C GLY A 363 11.38 20.51 -5.96
N ASP A 364 12.40 20.99 -5.23
CA ASP A 364 13.32 20.15 -4.45
C ASP A 364 12.80 19.85 -3.02
N GLY A 365 11.69 20.48 -2.63
CA GLY A 365 11.06 20.37 -1.32
C GLY A 365 11.84 21.02 -0.18
N LYS A 366 12.94 21.73 -0.49
CA LYS A 366 13.78 22.45 0.48
C LYS A 366 13.73 23.94 0.25
N THR A 367 14.14 24.36 -0.94
CA THR A 367 14.23 25.77 -1.35
C THR A 367 13.11 26.17 -2.31
N SER A 368 12.45 25.18 -2.90
CA SER A 368 11.35 25.32 -3.84
C SER A 368 10.30 24.23 -3.61
N ILE A 369 9.05 24.51 -3.97
CA ILE A 369 7.92 23.59 -3.86
C ILE A 369 7.32 23.31 -5.23
N ASP A 370 6.63 22.17 -5.36
CA ASP A 370 5.83 21.87 -6.54
C ASP A 370 4.81 22.98 -6.82
N THR A 371 4.74 23.43 -8.08
CA THR A 371 3.76 24.44 -8.50
C THR A 371 2.99 23.96 -9.72
N VAL A 372 1.71 24.31 -9.78
CA VAL A 372 0.91 24.10 -11.00
C VAL A 372 1.38 25.13 -12.03
N ALA A 373 2.13 24.67 -13.03
CA ALA A 373 2.70 25.48 -14.09
C ALA A 373 1.73 25.67 -15.27
N GLY A 374 0.73 24.80 -15.39
CA GLY A 374 -0.23 24.81 -16.47
C GLY A 374 -1.27 23.69 -16.32
N GLN A 375 -2.12 23.57 -17.32
CA GLN A 375 -3.06 22.46 -17.45
C GLN A 375 -3.06 21.95 -18.88
N THR A 376 -3.15 20.65 -19.04
CA THR A 376 -3.38 19.98 -20.31
C THR A 376 -4.76 19.34 -20.31
N SER A 377 -5.35 19.22 -21.50
CA SER A 377 -6.64 18.57 -21.69
C SER A 377 -6.51 17.47 -22.71
N SER A 378 -6.98 16.28 -22.36
CA SER A 378 -6.99 15.10 -23.21
C SER A 378 -8.42 14.67 -23.48
N ASN A 379 -8.74 14.48 -24.75
CA ASN A 379 -9.98 13.81 -25.13
C ASN A 379 -9.81 12.31 -24.87
N LEU A 380 -10.79 11.71 -24.22
CA LEU A 380 -10.74 10.30 -23.86
C LEU A 380 -11.47 9.45 -24.90
N LYS A 381 -10.97 8.23 -25.10
CA LYS A 381 -11.65 7.18 -25.88
C LYS A 381 -11.64 5.88 -25.13
N LEU A 382 -12.67 5.06 -25.33
CA LEU A 382 -12.67 3.67 -24.92
C LEU A 382 -12.16 2.83 -26.10
N VAL A 383 -11.05 2.14 -25.92
CA VAL A 383 -10.57 1.09 -26.82
C VAL A 383 -11.15 -0.23 -26.33
N TYR A 384 -12.15 -0.75 -27.03
CA TYR A 384 -12.81 -2.01 -26.74
C TYR A 384 -12.28 -3.09 -27.66
N VAL A 385 -11.71 -4.16 -27.11
CA VAL A 385 -11.01 -5.20 -27.86
C VAL A 385 -11.75 -6.53 -27.66
N THR A 386 -12.17 -7.14 -28.77
CA THR A 386 -12.70 -8.51 -28.81
C THR A 386 -11.53 -9.46 -29.01
N MET A 387 -11.36 -10.36 -28.06
CA MET A 387 -10.31 -11.35 -28.04
C MET A 387 -10.88 -12.75 -28.19
N LYS A 388 -10.10 -13.61 -28.82
CA LYS A 388 -10.41 -15.03 -28.95
C LYS A 388 -9.29 -15.88 -28.42
N LEU A 389 -9.66 -16.87 -27.61
CA LEU A 389 -8.76 -17.81 -26.98
C LEU A 389 -9.11 -19.23 -27.39
N LYS A 390 -8.10 -20.03 -27.75
CA LYS A 390 -8.27 -21.43 -28.10
C LYS A 390 -7.26 -22.31 -27.39
N ASN A 391 -7.73 -23.34 -26.70
CA ASN A 391 -6.87 -24.43 -26.23
C ASN A 391 -6.63 -25.40 -27.39
N THR A 392 -5.41 -25.41 -27.93
CA THR A 392 -5.05 -26.29 -29.04
C THR A 392 -4.45 -27.62 -28.58
N THR A 393 -4.55 -27.93 -27.28
CA THR A 393 -4.03 -29.17 -26.69
C THR A 393 -5.17 -30.12 -26.32
N ASP A 394 -4.82 -31.39 -26.14
CA ASP A 394 -5.75 -32.43 -25.68
C ASP A 394 -5.94 -32.45 -24.15
N ASN A 395 -5.35 -31.48 -23.42
CA ASN A 395 -5.39 -31.41 -21.96
C ASN A 395 -6.13 -30.15 -21.49
N LEU A 396 -6.73 -30.22 -20.30
CA LEU A 396 -7.26 -29.04 -19.62
C LEU A 396 -6.12 -28.04 -19.38
N VAL A 397 -6.31 -26.79 -19.78
CA VAL A 397 -5.48 -25.68 -19.31
C VAL A 397 -6.17 -25.07 -18.11
N SER A 398 -5.67 -25.39 -16.91
CA SER A 398 -6.25 -24.91 -15.66
C SER A 398 -5.64 -23.60 -15.20
N ALA A 399 -6.46 -22.76 -14.56
CA ALA A 399 -6.04 -21.50 -13.96
C ALA A 399 -5.24 -20.58 -14.91
N ALA A 400 -5.62 -20.56 -16.20
CA ALA A 400 -5.00 -19.69 -17.19
C ALA A 400 -5.23 -18.22 -16.82
N ASN A 401 -4.14 -17.47 -16.66
CA ASN A 401 -4.21 -16.03 -16.50
C ASN A 401 -4.14 -15.36 -17.87
N ILE A 402 -5.00 -14.37 -18.10
CA ILE A 402 -5.11 -13.66 -19.36
C ILE A 402 -4.97 -12.18 -19.03
N ILE A 403 -3.81 -11.57 -19.31
CA ILE A 403 -3.55 -10.16 -18.96
C ILE A 403 -2.87 -9.47 -20.15
N PRO A 404 -3.63 -9.12 -21.19
CA PRO A 404 -3.17 -8.15 -22.17
C PRO A 404 -3.03 -6.78 -21.50
N GLU A 405 -1.89 -6.14 -21.70
CA GLU A 405 -1.60 -4.78 -21.25
C GLU A 405 -1.62 -3.85 -22.47
N MET A 406 -1.98 -2.59 -22.29
CA MET A 406 -1.88 -1.60 -23.37
C MET A 406 -0.74 -0.64 -23.06
N CYS A 407 0.12 -0.43 -24.05
CA CYS A 407 1.35 0.33 -23.92
C CYS A 407 1.37 1.47 -24.94
N CYS A 408 1.73 2.67 -24.49
CA CYS A 408 2.01 3.80 -25.36
C CYS A 408 3.50 3.85 -25.67
N LEU A 409 3.87 3.64 -26.94
CA LEU A 409 5.25 3.78 -27.40
C LEU A 409 5.66 5.26 -27.37
N THR A 410 6.91 5.52 -26.98
CA THR A 410 7.51 6.85 -27.07
C THR A 410 8.14 7.03 -28.44
N ASN A 411 8.10 8.25 -28.97
CA ASN A 411 8.79 8.59 -30.21
C ASN A 411 9.99 9.48 -29.85
N THR A 412 11.19 8.93 -30.00
CA THR A 412 12.46 9.61 -29.76
C THR A 412 13.15 9.74 -31.10
N ASP A 413 13.27 10.97 -31.63
CA ASP A 413 13.94 11.27 -32.91
C ASP A 413 13.46 10.41 -34.11
N GLY A 414 12.17 10.11 -34.16
CA GLY A 414 11.56 9.30 -35.24
C GLY A 414 11.66 7.79 -35.02
N SER A 415 12.31 7.34 -33.95
CA SER A 415 12.36 5.94 -33.53
C SER A 415 11.31 5.67 -32.47
N LEU A 416 10.51 4.61 -32.65
CA LEU A 416 9.59 4.15 -31.62
C LEU A 416 10.34 3.33 -30.58
N GLU A 417 10.08 3.64 -29.32
CA GLU A 417 10.72 3.05 -28.16
C GLU A 417 9.68 2.60 -27.15
N LEU A 418 9.97 1.50 -26.45
CA LEU A 418 9.21 1.15 -25.27
C LEU A 418 9.57 2.09 -24.12
N PRO A 419 8.59 2.61 -23.37
CA PRO A 419 8.87 3.47 -22.23
C PRO A 419 9.62 2.67 -21.16
N THR A 420 10.64 3.26 -20.53
CA THR A 420 11.46 2.60 -19.47
C THR A 420 10.64 2.16 -18.26
N VAL A 421 9.50 2.82 -18.03
CA VAL A 421 8.42 2.43 -17.13
C VAL A 421 7.11 2.72 -17.86
N TYR A 422 6.28 1.71 -18.09
CA TYR A 422 4.89 1.94 -18.50
C TYR A 422 4.04 2.07 -17.23
N THR A 423 3.31 3.18 -17.14
CA THR A 423 2.71 3.65 -15.89
C THR A 423 1.37 2.98 -15.61
N THR A 424 1.29 2.29 -14.46
CA THR A 424 0.07 1.89 -13.73
C THR A 424 -0.51 3.05 -12.90
N ASN A 425 -0.20 4.29 -13.29
CA ASN A 425 -0.52 5.43 -12.46
C ASN A 425 -2.03 5.66 -12.50
N ALA A 426 -2.68 5.45 -11.36
CA ALA A 426 -4.06 5.84 -11.16
C ALA A 426 -4.24 7.31 -11.57
N ILE A 427 -5.41 7.60 -12.15
CA ILE A 427 -5.87 8.94 -12.55
C ILE A 427 -5.77 9.98 -11.41
N ASN A 428 -5.61 9.50 -10.18
CA ASN A 428 -5.58 10.26 -8.95
C ASN A 428 -4.16 10.59 -8.43
N SER A 429 -3.09 10.40 -9.22
CA SER A 429 -1.74 10.82 -8.81
C SER A 429 -1.27 12.07 -9.57
N ALA A 430 -0.69 13.06 -8.87
CA ALA A 430 -0.09 14.25 -9.47
C ALA A 430 0.83 13.90 -10.64
N GLY A 431 0.50 14.39 -11.84
CA GLY A 431 1.27 14.10 -13.06
C GLY A 431 0.91 12.78 -13.76
N GLY A 432 -0.06 12.01 -13.26
CA GLY A 432 -0.54 10.76 -13.84
C GLY A 432 -1.28 10.97 -15.17
N SER A 433 -0.83 10.28 -16.23
CA SER A 433 -1.56 10.17 -17.49
C SER A 433 -2.76 9.22 -17.37
N VAL A 434 -3.76 9.39 -18.23
CA VAL A 434 -4.96 8.55 -18.29
C VAL A 434 -4.61 7.09 -18.57
N TYR A 435 -5.33 6.17 -17.91
CA TYR A 435 -5.16 4.71 -17.92
C TYR A 435 -4.79 4.12 -19.28
N CYS A 436 -3.52 3.80 -19.47
CA CYS A 436 -3.13 3.03 -20.65
C CYS A 436 -3.16 1.52 -20.39
N ASP A 437 -3.05 1.05 -19.16
CA ASP A 437 -2.61 -0.33 -18.89
C ASP A 437 -3.55 -1.17 -18.00
N HIS A 438 -4.64 -0.59 -17.49
CA HIS A 438 -5.65 -1.30 -16.69
C HIS A 438 -6.88 -1.68 -17.54
N PRO A 439 -6.95 -2.91 -18.11
CA PRO A 439 -8.13 -3.41 -18.79
C PRO A 439 -9.29 -3.57 -17.81
N SER A 440 -10.44 -3.06 -18.23
CA SER A 440 -11.75 -3.52 -17.77
C SER A 440 -12.16 -4.73 -18.60
N ARG A 441 -12.90 -5.68 -18.05
CA ARG A 441 -13.22 -6.93 -18.77
C ARG A 441 -14.69 -7.26 -18.72
N PHE A 442 -15.29 -7.65 -19.83
CA PHE A 442 -16.75 -7.77 -19.94
C PHE A 442 -17.15 -9.18 -20.34
N ASP A 443 -18.31 -9.60 -19.81
CA ASP A 443 -18.97 -10.87 -20.13
C ASP A 443 -18.16 -12.13 -19.78
N GLU A 444 -17.53 -12.11 -18.60
CA GLU A 444 -16.66 -13.19 -18.12
C GLU A 444 -17.31 -13.99 -16.98
N ASN A 445 -17.13 -15.32 -16.99
CA ASN A 445 -17.37 -16.18 -15.83
C ASN A 445 -16.02 -16.77 -15.35
N PRO A 446 -15.10 -15.94 -14.81
CA PRO A 446 -13.85 -16.43 -14.26
C PRO A 446 -14.17 -17.38 -13.08
N LEU A 447 -13.21 -18.24 -12.72
CA LEU A 447 -13.41 -19.12 -11.56
C LEU A 447 -13.85 -18.30 -10.33
N ASP A 448 -15.00 -18.67 -9.76
CA ASP A 448 -15.57 -18.01 -8.59
C ASP A 448 -14.59 -18.12 -7.42
N THR A 449 -13.96 -16.99 -7.09
CA THR A 449 -13.13 -16.89 -5.90
C THR A 449 -13.96 -16.15 -4.86
N SER A 450 -14.09 -16.73 -3.66
CA SER A 450 -14.80 -16.15 -2.51
C SER A 450 -14.22 -14.83 -1.99
N ALA A 451 -13.16 -14.31 -2.63
CA ALA A 451 -12.53 -13.03 -2.35
C ALA A 451 -12.77 -12.07 -3.52
N PRO A 452 -12.96 -10.75 -3.28
CA PRO A 452 -13.09 -9.78 -4.36
C PRO A 452 -11.87 -9.89 -5.29
N PRO A 453 -12.06 -10.14 -6.59
CA PRO A 453 -10.97 -10.51 -7.48
C PRO A 453 -9.98 -9.36 -7.57
N ILE A 454 -8.77 -9.57 -7.04
CA ILE A 454 -7.63 -8.72 -7.33
C ILE A 454 -7.35 -8.88 -8.83
N TYR A 455 -7.25 -7.75 -9.54
CA TYR A 455 -6.94 -7.59 -10.98
C TYR A 455 -6.08 -8.69 -11.61
N LEU A 456 -5.05 -9.14 -10.89
CA LEU A 456 -4.02 -10.07 -11.35
C LEU A 456 -4.40 -11.55 -11.24
N GLN A 457 -5.59 -11.90 -10.76
CA GLN A 457 -5.94 -13.26 -10.33
C GLN A 457 -7.19 -13.86 -10.97
N GLN A 458 -7.82 -13.17 -11.94
CA GLN A 458 -8.89 -13.80 -12.72
C GLN A 458 -8.30 -14.89 -13.60
N THR A 459 -8.68 -16.13 -13.31
CA THR A 459 -8.15 -17.32 -13.98
C THR A 459 -9.26 -18.16 -14.57
N TYR A 460 -8.93 -18.86 -15.67
CA TYR A 460 -9.87 -19.64 -16.46
C TYR A 460 -9.46 -21.11 -16.52
N ASN A 461 -10.45 -22.00 -16.51
CA ASN A 461 -10.26 -23.39 -16.89
C ASN A 461 -10.75 -23.55 -18.32
N ILE A 462 -9.87 -24.00 -19.22
CA ILE A 462 -10.16 -24.07 -20.66
C ILE A 462 -9.99 -25.52 -21.10
N LEU A 463 -11.10 -26.15 -21.45
CA LEU A 463 -11.17 -27.55 -21.85
C LEU A 463 -10.38 -27.82 -23.13
N PRO A 464 -9.98 -29.07 -23.40
CA PRO A 464 -9.35 -29.46 -24.65
C PRO A 464 -10.15 -29.00 -25.86
N ASN A 465 -9.49 -28.36 -26.84
CA ASN A 465 -10.11 -27.84 -28.07
C ASN A 465 -11.21 -26.78 -27.85
N GLU A 466 -11.41 -26.30 -26.63
CA GLU A 466 -12.35 -25.23 -26.34
C GLU A 466 -11.84 -23.91 -26.91
N GLU A 467 -12.81 -23.14 -27.40
CA GLU A 467 -12.62 -21.83 -27.96
C GLU A 467 -13.64 -20.91 -27.30
N PHE A 468 -13.19 -19.80 -26.74
CA PHE A 468 -14.09 -18.79 -26.17
C PHE A 468 -13.62 -17.38 -26.50
N GLU A 469 -14.61 -16.51 -26.63
CA GLU A 469 -14.46 -15.08 -26.86
C GLU A 469 -14.49 -14.36 -25.51
N TYR A 470 -13.65 -13.34 -25.36
CA TYR A 470 -13.66 -12.46 -24.19
C TYR A 470 -13.38 -11.02 -24.60
N HIS A 471 -13.80 -10.08 -23.75
CA HIS A 471 -13.76 -8.66 -24.07
C HIS A 471 -12.97 -7.88 -23.04
N ILE A 472 -12.09 -7.01 -23.51
CA ILE A 472 -11.29 -6.12 -22.68
C ILE A 472 -11.45 -4.68 -23.17
N ALA A 473 -11.40 -3.71 -22.27
CA ALA A 473 -11.45 -2.30 -22.65
C ALA A 473 -10.52 -1.40 -21.84
N TYR A 474 -10.02 -0.36 -22.49
CA TYR A 474 -9.08 0.61 -21.94
C TYR A 474 -9.60 2.02 -22.19
N ILE A 475 -9.58 2.90 -21.19
CA ILE A 475 -9.89 4.33 -21.39
C ILE A 475 -8.59 5.07 -21.62
N VAL A 476 -8.36 5.55 -22.82
CA VAL A 476 -7.07 6.09 -23.25
C VAL A 476 -7.17 7.56 -23.65
N ASP A 477 -6.02 8.24 -23.64
CA ASP A 477 -5.86 9.55 -24.27
C ASP A 477 -5.86 9.40 -25.80
N ALA A 478 -6.86 10.01 -26.44
CA ALA A 478 -7.05 9.96 -27.90
C ALA A 478 -5.82 10.43 -28.68
N SER A 479 -5.08 11.42 -28.16
CA SER A 479 -3.91 11.98 -28.83
C SER A 479 -2.74 11.00 -28.92
N LYS A 480 -2.74 9.97 -28.07
CA LYS A 480 -1.67 8.97 -27.98
C LYS A 480 -1.98 7.67 -28.73
N MET A 481 -3.21 7.50 -29.22
CA MET A 481 -3.68 6.25 -29.81
C MET A 481 -2.84 5.72 -30.99
N ASN A 482 -2.28 6.61 -31.81
CA ASN A 482 -1.45 6.21 -32.95
C ASN A 482 -0.18 5.44 -32.54
N ASN A 483 0.27 5.62 -31.29
CA ASN A 483 1.44 4.95 -30.74
C ASN A 483 1.06 3.87 -29.72
N MET A 484 -0.23 3.54 -29.59
CA MET A 484 -0.70 2.52 -28.66
C MET A 484 -0.66 1.13 -29.30
N VAL A 485 -0.17 0.17 -28.52
CA VAL A 485 -0.08 -1.24 -28.89
C VAL A 485 -0.63 -2.10 -27.77
N LEU A 486 -1.22 -3.23 -28.14
CA LEU A 486 -1.59 -4.27 -27.17
C LEU A 486 -0.39 -5.19 -26.95
N PHE A 487 -0.10 -5.47 -25.71
CA PHE A 487 1.16 -6.04 -25.27
C PHE A 487 0.91 -7.26 -24.39
N PHE A 488 1.52 -8.38 -24.77
CA PHE A 488 1.47 -9.64 -24.04
C PHE A 488 2.88 -9.94 -23.53
N ASN A 489 3.11 -9.69 -22.24
CA ASN A 489 4.42 -9.87 -21.60
C ASN A 489 4.27 -10.57 -20.25
N PRO A 490 4.97 -11.69 -20.03
CA PRO A 490 4.86 -12.41 -18.77
C PRO A 490 5.64 -11.78 -17.61
N GLN A 491 6.42 -10.71 -17.84
CA GLN A 491 7.24 -10.08 -16.81
C GLN A 491 6.52 -8.98 -16.01
N GLN A 492 5.37 -8.44 -16.47
CA GLN A 492 4.58 -7.35 -15.86
C GLN A 492 5.39 -6.12 -15.41
N ASN A 493 5.06 -4.94 -15.93
CA ASN A 493 5.73 -3.66 -15.64
C ASN A 493 7.24 -3.64 -15.93
N THR A 494 7.78 -4.66 -16.60
CA THR A 494 9.21 -4.79 -16.93
C THR A 494 9.36 -5.31 -18.35
N ILE A 495 9.97 -4.51 -19.22
CA ILE A 495 10.21 -4.90 -20.61
C ILE A 495 11.36 -5.90 -20.68
N SER A 496 11.15 -7.00 -21.39
CA SER A 496 12.23 -7.88 -21.80
C SER A 496 12.89 -7.32 -23.05
N THR A 497 14.19 -7.07 -23.00
CA THR A 497 15.00 -6.74 -24.19
C THR A 497 15.29 -7.94 -25.08
N THR A 498 14.80 -9.12 -24.71
CA THR A 498 14.82 -10.31 -25.57
C THR A 498 13.46 -10.47 -26.25
N SER A 499 13.45 -10.42 -27.58
CA SER A 499 12.26 -10.48 -28.44
C SER A 499 11.39 -11.73 -28.21
N ASN A 500 11.97 -12.81 -27.71
CA ASN A 500 11.28 -14.09 -27.51
C ASN A 500 10.37 -14.13 -26.27
N LEU A 501 10.30 -13.05 -25.49
CA LEU A 501 9.50 -12.99 -24.25
C LEU A 501 8.33 -12.01 -24.33
N GLN A 502 7.95 -11.53 -25.52
CA GLN A 502 6.81 -10.65 -25.66
C GLN A 502 6.11 -10.81 -27.01
N THR A 503 4.82 -10.47 -27.06
CA THR A 503 4.07 -10.32 -28.31
C THR A 503 3.42 -8.95 -28.32
N ILE A 504 3.62 -8.21 -29.41
CA ILE A 504 3.11 -6.86 -29.59
C ILE A 504 2.14 -6.85 -30.76
N ILE A 505 0.97 -6.26 -30.55
CA ILE A 505 -0.10 -6.19 -31.54
C ILE A 505 -0.37 -4.73 -31.85
N LYS A 506 -0.28 -4.39 -33.13
CA LYS A 506 -0.66 -3.08 -33.64
C LYS A 506 -2.18 -3.02 -33.79
N LEU A 507 -2.80 -2.03 -33.17
CA LEU A 507 -4.26 -1.88 -33.14
C LEU A 507 -4.82 -1.10 -34.34
N TYR A 508 -4.00 -0.23 -34.96
CA TYR A 508 -4.39 0.68 -36.05
C TYR A 508 -3.40 0.66 -37.21
#